data_AF-A0A524IGG0-F1
#
_entry.id   AF-A0A524IGG0-F1
#
_cell.length_a   1.000
_cell.length_b   1.000
_cell.length_c   1.000
_cell.angle_alpha   90.00
_cell.angle_beta   90.00
_cell.angle_gamma   90.00
#
_symmetry.space_group_name_H-M   'P 1'
#
loop_
_entity.id
_entity.type
_entity.pdbx_description
1 polymer ?
#
loop_
_entity_poly.entity_id
_entity_poly.type
_entity_poly.pdbx_seq_one_letter_code
_entity_poly.pdbx_strand_id
1 'polypeptide(L)'
;MSKKNLRDIARQKRKRRIRKRIFGTEQCPRLSVFRSAKHIYAQLVVDSTGSTILAASTLSPEIRVDIGDLKKGDAAKKVGEWIGRKAAEKNIRKVVFDRNG
;
A
#
# COMPACT_ATOMS: atom_id res chain seq x y z
N MET A 1 -17.03 24.14 11.52
CA MET A 1 -16.89 22.74 11.04
C MET A 1 -16.22 22.73 9.66
N SER A 2 -15.02 22.17 9.56
CA SER A 2 -14.23 22.16 8.32
C SER A 2 -14.97 21.45 7.17
N LYS A 3 -14.97 22.05 5.96
CA LYS A 3 -15.52 21.44 4.73
C LYS A 3 -14.82 20.10 4.49
N LYS A 4 -15.57 18.99 4.55
CA LYS A 4 -15.04 17.66 4.22
C LYS A 4 -14.60 17.62 2.75
N ASN A 5 -13.38 17.14 2.50
CA ASN A 5 -12.86 16.96 1.14
C ASN A 5 -13.67 15.88 0.39
N LEU A 6 -14.41 16.29 -0.65
CA LEU A 6 -15.26 15.41 -1.45
C LEU A 6 -14.48 14.27 -2.10
N ARG A 7 -13.21 14.50 -2.49
CA ARG A 7 -12.34 13.48 -3.07
C ARG A 7 -12.03 12.37 -2.07
N ASP A 8 -11.77 12.72 -0.82
CA ASP A 8 -11.50 11.76 0.24
C ASP A 8 -12.73 10.94 0.59
N ILE A 9 -13.90 11.58 0.67
CA ILE A 9 -15.18 10.87 0.90
C ILE A 9 -15.42 9.84 -0.20
N ALA A 10 -15.25 10.22 -1.48
CA ALA A 10 -15.44 9.32 -2.61
C ALA A 10 -14.45 8.14 -2.58
N ARG A 11 -13.18 8.41 -2.27
CA ARG A 11 -12.14 7.37 -2.11
C ARG A 11 -12.49 6.40 -0.97
N GLN A 12 -12.90 6.90 0.20
CA GLN A 12 -13.28 6.07 1.33
C GLN A 12 -14.50 5.19 1.03
N LYS A 13 -15.48 5.69 0.27
CA LYS A 13 -16.61 4.88 -0.22
C LYS A 13 -16.14 3.73 -1.12
N ARG A 14 -15.26 4.01 -2.10
CA ARG A 14 -14.69 2.98 -2.99
C ARG A 14 -13.85 1.96 -2.21
N LYS A 15 -12.98 2.43 -1.32
CA LYS A 15 -12.17 1.60 -0.43
C LYS A 15 -13.05 0.61 0.35
N ARG A 16 -14.12 1.10 0.97
CA ARG A 16 -15.06 0.25 1.73
C ARG A 16 -15.73 -0.79 0.83
N ARG A 17 -16.15 -0.42 -0.40
CA ARG A 17 -16.74 -1.35 -1.36
C ARG A 17 -15.76 -2.45 -1.79
N ILE A 18 -14.50 -2.09 -2.04
CA ILE A 18 -13.46 -3.05 -2.43
C ILE A 18 -13.21 -4.03 -1.27
N ARG A 19 -12.99 -3.52 -0.06
CA ARG A 19 -12.74 -4.30 1.15
C ARG A 19 -13.91 -5.16 1.62
N LYS A 20 -15.11 -5.02 1.05
CA LYS A 20 -16.19 -6.00 1.25
C LYS A 20 -15.92 -7.33 0.55
N ARG A 21 -15.10 -7.35 -0.52
CA ARG A 21 -14.80 -8.53 -1.34
C ARG A 21 -13.40 -9.09 -1.14
N ILE A 22 -12.49 -8.29 -0.57
CA ILE A 22 -11.11 -8.69 -0.33
C ILE A 22 -10.84 -8.74 1.17
N PHE A 23 -10.12 -9.77 1.60
CA PHE A 23 -9.71 -9.97 2.98
C PHE A 23 -8.32 -10.60 3.00
N GLY A 24 -7.42 -10.06 3.81
CA GLY A 24 -6.06 -10.54 3.97
C GLY A 24 -5.93 -11.50 5.16
N THR A 25 -5.39 -12.69 4.92
CA THR A 25 -5.05 -13.66 5.97
C THR A 25 -3.54 -13.72 6.18
N GLU A 26 -3.06 -14.51 7.14
CA GLU A 26 -1.62 -14.72 7.34
C GLU A 26 -0.94 -15.38 6.13
N GLN A 27 -1.65 -16.31 5.48
CA GLN A 27 -1.15 -17.01 4.29
C GLN A 27 -1.19 -16.13 3.03
N CYS A 28 -2.20 -15.24 2.93
CA CYS A 28 -2.38 -14.35 1.80
C CYS A 28 -2.70 -12.93 2.31
N PRO A 29 -1.69 -12.18 2.78
CA PRO A 29 -1.90 -10.86 3.35
C PRO A 29 -2.38 -9.87 2.28
N ARG A 30 -3.09 -8.85 2.74
CA ARG A 30 -3.64 -7.80 1.87
C ARG A 30 -2.59 -6.73 1.62
N LEU A 31 -2.21 -6.54 0.35
CA LEU A 31 -1.31 -5.46 -0.08
C LEU A 31 -2.13 -4.19 -0.35
N SER A 32 -2.08 -3.23 0.57
CA SER A 32 -2.76 -1.94 0.48
C SER A 32 -1.84 -0.88 -0.08
N VAL A 33 -2.20 -0.32 -1.25
CA VAL A 33 -1.44 0.80 -1.86
C VAL A 33 -2.18 2.11 -1.68
N PHE A 34 -1.52 3.14 -1.15
CA PHE A 34 -2.05 4.50 -1.03
C PHE A 34 -1.16 5.48 -1.77
N ARG A 35 -1.77 6.30 -2.64
CA ARG A 35 -1.08 7.37 -3.36
C ARG A 35 -1.58 8.72 -2.86
N SER A 36 -0.66 9.52 -2.32
CA SER A 36 -0.92 10.92 -1.96
C SER A 36 -0.55 11.86 -3.11
N ALA A 37 -0.64 13.17 -2.85
CA ALA A 37 -0.19 14.18 -3.81
C ALA A 37 1.31 14.12 -4.07
N LYS A 38 2.13 13.66 -3.11
CA LYS A 38 3.60 13.65 -3.22
C LYS A 38 4.22 12.26 -3.10
N HIS A 39 3.59 11.36 -2.36
CA HIS A 39 4.21 10.11 -1.91
C HIS A 39 3.34 8.89 -2.20
N ILE A 40 3.99 7.73 -2.25
CA ILE A 40 3.36 6.43 -2.41
C ILE A 40 3.69 5.62 -1.17
N TYR A 41 2.67 4.95 -0.65
CA TYR A 41 2.75 4.10 0.51
C TYR A 41 2.17 2.74 0.15
N ALA A 42 2.83 1.68 0.59
CA ALA A 42 2.36 0.32 0.40
C ALA A 42 2.58 -0.47 1.69
N GLN A 43 1.58 -1.29 2.05
CA GLN A 43 1.56 -2.03 3.30
C GLN A 43 1.03 -3.43 3.06
N LEU A 44 1.67 -4.43 3.64
CA LEU A 44 1.16 -5.80 3.74
C LEU A 44 0.51 -5.98 5.11
N VAL A 45 -0.80 -6.20 5.12
CA VAL A 45 -1.63 -6.25 6.32
C VAL A 45 -2.33 -7.59 6.42
N VAL A 46 -2.33 -8.16 7.63
CA VAL A 46 -3.17 -9.29 8.00
C VAL A 46 -4.43 -8.73 8.63
N ASP A 47 -5.60 -8.95 8.01
CA ASP A 47 -6.86 -8.36 8.46
C ASP A 47 -7.45 -9.08 9.68
N SER A 48 -7.10 -10.36 9.92
CA SER A 48 -7.55 -11.10 11.10
C SER A 48 -6.99 -10.52 12.40
N THR A 49 -5.73 -10.08 12.39
CA THR A 49 -5.05 -9.50 13.56
C THR A 49 -4.90 -7.99 13.49
N GLY A 50 -5.22 -7.37 12.35
CA GLY A 50 -4.97 -5.95 12.08
C GLY A 50 -3.48 -5.58 12.00
N SER A 51 -2.58 -6.56 11.99
CA SER A 51 -1.14 -6.34 12.06
C SER A 51 -0.53 -6.08 10.68
N THR A 52 0.45 -5.17 10.62
CA THR A 52 1.20 -4.87 9.40
C THR A 52 2.52 -5.64 9.42
N ILE A 53 2.72 -6.54 8.45
CA ILE A 53 3.92 -7.39 8.35
C ILE A 53 5.09 -6.60 7.74
N LEU A 54 4.79 -5.79 6.73
CA LEU A 54 5.75 -5.00 5.98
C LEU A 54 5.10 -3.70 5.54
N ALA A 55 5.87 -2.62 5.57
CA ALA A 55 5.46 -1.33 5.05
C ALA A 55 6.63 -0.69 4.31
N ALA A 56 6.31 -0.04 3.19
CA ALA A 56 7.27 0.73 2.43
C ALA A 56 6.63 2.01 1.93
N SER A 57 7.44 3.04 1.77
CA SER A 57 7.01 4.29 1.19
C SER A 57 8.14 4.95 0.43
N THR A 58 7.79 5.95 -0.38
CA THR A 58 8.79 6.82 -1.01
C THR A 58 9.64 7.61 0.00
N LEU A 59 9.26 7.61 1.28
CA LEU A 59 9.98 8.26 2.38
C LEU A 59 10.89 7.27 3.14
N SER A 60 10.76 5.97 2.90
CA SER A 60 11.56 4.95 3.57
C SER A 60 13.05 5.16 3.23
N PRO A 61 13.96 5.22 4.22
CA PRO A 61 15.37 5.56 3.98
C PRO A 61 16.02 4.69 2.89
N GLU A 62 15.71 3.39 2.92
CA GLU A 62 16.22 2.39 1.97
C GLU A 62 15.78 2.61 0.52
N ILE A 63 14.67 3.33 0.29
CA ILE A 63 14.09 3.56 -1.06
C ILE A 63 14.25 5.02 -1.48
N ARG A 64 14.35 5.93 -0.50
CA ARG A 64 14.39 7.37 -0.73
C ARG A 64 15.61 7.79 -1.57
N VAL A 65 16.75 7.15 -1.36
CA VAL A 65 17.99 7.40 -2.13
C VAL A 65 17.79 7.06 -3.61
N ASP A 66 17.15 5.92 -3.88
CA ASP A 66 16.90 5.45 -5.25
C ASP A 66 15.77 6.21 -5.96
N ILE A 67 14.89 6.88 -5.20
CA ILE A 67 13.73 7.58 -5.76
C ILE A 67 14.07 8.99 -6.24
N GLY A 68 14.88 9.76 -5.49
CA GLY A 68 15.23 11.13 -5.86
C GLY A 68 14.03 11.95 -6.40
N ASP A 69 14.21 12.53 -7.59
CA ASP A 69 13.19 13.31 -8.33
C ASP A 69 12.44 12.48 -9.39
N LEU A 70 12.42 11.15 -9.28
CA LEU A 70 11.73 10.30 -10.24
C LEU A 70 10.24 10.62 -10.35
N LYS A 71 9.70 10.45 -11.56
CA LYS A 71 8.26 10.51 -11.81
C LYS A 71 7.56 9.46 -10.95
N LYS A 72 6.32 9.75 -10.54
CA LYS A 72 5.53 8.87 -9.65
C LYS A 72 5.37 7.44 -10.15
N GLY A 73 5.36 7.23 -11.47
CA GLY A 73 5.30 5.89 -12.05
C GLY A 73 6.54 5.06 -11.70
N ASP A 74 7.72 5.65 -11.84
CA ASP A 74 8.99 4.97 -11.57
C ASP A 74 9.25 4.84 -10.06
N ALA A 75 8.87 5.86 -9.28
CA ALA A 75 8.85 5.75 -7.82
C ALA A 75 7.94 4.61 -7.33
N ALA A 76 6.78 4.39 -7.98
CA ALA A 76 5.89 3.27 -7.64
C ALA A 76 6.54 1.91 -7.94
N LYS A 77 7.26 1.80 -9.06
CA LYS A 77 8.00 0.57 -9.41
C LYS A 77 9.03 0.24 -8.34
N LYS A 78 9.82 1.23 -7.91
CA LYS A 78 10.83 1.04 -6.85
C LYS A 78 10.24 0.62 -5.51
N VAL A 79 9.14 1.25 -5.09
CA VAL A 79 8.43 0.84 -3.86
C VAL A 79 7.87 -0.59 -3.99
N GLY A 80 7.35 -0.95 -5.15
CA GLY A 80 6.84 -2.30 -5.44
C GLY A 80 7.94 -3.36 -5.45
N GLU A 81 9.07 -3.07 -6.09
CA GLU A 81 10.25 -3.93 -6.15
C GLU A 81 10.79 -4.22 -4.74
N TRP A 82 10.94 -3.18 -3.92
CA TRP A 82 11.41 -3.32 -2.54
C TRP A 82 10.45 -4.17 -1.69
N ILE A 83 9.14 -3.91 -1.76
CA ILE A 83 8.15 -4.71 -1.02
C ILE A 83 8.15 -6.16 -1.49
N GLY A 84 8.21 -6.39 -2.80
CA GLY A 84 8.22 -7.74 -3.37
C GLY A 84 9.41 -8.54 -2.87
N ARG A 85 10.60 -7.93 -2.87
CA ARG A 85 11.81 -8.54 -2.34
C ARG A 85 11.68 -8.88 -0.85
N LYS A 86 11.26 -7.92 -0.02
CA LYS A 86 11.08 -8.14 1.42
C LYS A 86 9.98 -9.16 1.73
N ALA A 87 8.92 -9.21 0.93
CA ALA A 87 7.86 -10.20 1.07
C ALA A 87 8.37 -11.60 0.75
N ALA A 88 9.17 -11.74 -0.31
CA ALA A 88 9.81 -13.01 -0.67
C ALA A 88 10.79 -13.51 0.41
N GLU A 89 11.58 -12.61 1.00
CA GLU A 89 12.45 -12.91 2.15
C GLU A 89 11.66 -13.44 3.36
N LYS A 90 10.41 -12.98 3.55
CA LYS A 90 9.46 -13.48 4.57
C LYS A 90 8.60 -14.66 4.12
N ASN A 91 8.95 -15.31 3.00
CA ASN A 91 8.20 -16.42 2.40
C ASN A 91 6.74 -16.10 1.99
N ILE A 92 6.40 -14.82 1.78
CA ILE A 92 5.09 -14.40 1.31
C ILE A 92 5.11 -14.37 -0.22
N ARG A 93 4.51 -15.39 -0.85
CA ARG A 93 4.46 -15.52 -2.33
C ARG A 93 3.14 -15.07 -2.96
N LYS A 94 2.06 -15.03 -2.17
CA LYS A 94 0.72 -14.67 -2.62
C LYS A 94 0.17 -13.55 -1.75
N VAL A 95 -0.45 -12.57 -2.38
CA VAL A 95 -1.04 -11.41 -1.71
C VAL A 95 -2.37 -11.06 -2.37
N VAL A 96 -3.30 -10.51 -1.58
CA VAL A 96 -4.53 -9.95 -2.11
C VAL A 96 -4.33 -8.46 -2.38
N PHE A 97 -4.51 -8.03 -3.62
CA PHE A 97 -4.27 -6.63 -3.99
C PHE A 97 -5.43 -5.71 -3.59
N ASP A 98 -5.14 -4.71 -2.75
CA ASP A 98 -6.06 -3.65 -2.34
C ASP A 98 -5.64 -2.30 -2.92
N ARG A 99 -6.39 -1.88 -3.95
CA ARG A 99 -6.23 -0.56 -4.59
C ARG A 99 -6.66 0.64 -3.71
N ASN A 100 -7.20 0.40 -2.51
CA ASN A 100 -7.44 1.39 -1.44
C ASN A 100 -8.29 2.63 -1.82
N GLY A 101 -9.15 2.46 -2.84
CA GLY A 101 -10.19 3.42 -3.23
C GLY A 101 -9.92 4.15 -4.55
#